data_AF-A0A662SL49-F1
#
_entry.id   AF-A0A662SL49-F1
#
_cell.length_a   1.000
_cell.length_b   1.000
_cell.length_c   1.000
_cell.angle_alpha   90.00
_cell.angle_beta   90.00
_cell.angle_gamma   90.00
#
_symmetry.space_group_name_H-M   'P 1'
#
loop_
_entity.id
_entity.type
_entity.pdbx_description
1 polymer ?
#
loop_
_entity_poly.entity_id
_entity_poly.type
_entity_poly.pdbx_seq_one_letter_code
_entity_poly.pdbx_strand_id
1 'polypeptide(L)'
;MEELRFGALRVRGWSRGCDICWRGGKLVLFVTGACPMYGECAYCTISSWRRRDIVMADEVLVEGEEDLLREARAIDAEGAGVTGGEPTLVPERVARFVSVLKEWRSDFHVHVYTNGWRLDEEVAALWSEAGVDEVRLHSWDREVWERLRIVLDHGMEAGAEMPAIPGREERLKELAERLDSMGAGFINLNELEFSEANRETLLAMGFRPREDSEVAVCGSRETAAAVLEFVERETGIMGYFCPAEQKEYQMWMRWRRRAPNVAEPYEEPTEDGTLIFGRIRGPRSSLEELAEELAASGVPLRLEDGELLVPPEVLLEIIGEFAELEAELVEVAPTDDRKELSVYPTDFLRRFRG
;
A
#
# COMPACT_ATOMS: atom_id res chain seq x y z
N MET A 1 4.64 -18.46 19.42
CA MET A 1 4.20 -17.77 18.20
C MET A 1 2.76 -17.33 18.42
N GLU A 2 2.41 -16.12 18.00
CA GLU A 2 1.07 -15.55 18.14
C GLU A 2 0.40 -15.49 16.76
N GLU A 3 -0.88 -15.84 16.70
CA GLU A 3 -1.71 -15.65 15.51
C GLU A 3 -2.56 -14.38 15.67
N LEU A 4 -2.56 -13.56 14.63
CA LEU A 4 -3.25 -12.28 14.56
C LEU A 4 -4.43 -12.37 13.57
N ARG A 5 -5.08 -11.23 13.29
CA ARG A 5 -6.12 -11.15 12.27
C ARG A 5 -5.59 -11.62 10.91
N PHE A 6 -6.51 -12.12 10.08
CA PHE A 6 -6.24 -12.61 8.72
C PHE A 6 -5.26 -13.79 8.65
N GLY A 7 -4.99 -14.46 9.78
CA GLY A 7 -4.07 -15.59 9.83
C GLY A 7 -2.59 -15.19 9.80
N ALA A 8 -2.28 -13.91 10.04
CA ALA A 8 -0.92 -13.42 10.19
C ALA A 8 -0.26 -14.04 11.43
N LEU A 9 1.04 -14.30 11.38
CA LEU A 9 1.79 -14.92 12.48
C LEU A 9 2.89 -13.98 12.96
N ARG A 10 3.13 -13.98 14.27
CA ARG A 10 4.13 -13.11 14.91
C ARG A 10 4.95 -13.85 15.95
N VAL A 11 6.25 -13.61 15.93
CA VAL A 11 7.24 -14.12 16.88
C VAL A 11 7.98 -12.91 17.47
N ARG A 12 7.85 -12.73 18.80
CA ARG A 12 8.44 -11.64 19.62
C ARG A 12 7.97 -10.21 19.30
N GLY A 13 7.63 -9.90 18.05
CA GLY A 13 7.25 -8.56 17.61
C GLY A 13 7.31 -8.42 16.09
N TRP A 14 7.31 -7.18 15.62
CA TRP A 14 7.59 -6.81 14.23
C TRP A 14 8.33 -5.47 14.21
N SER A 15 8.92 -5.10 13.07
CA SER A 15 9.61 -3.82 12.93
C SER A 15 8.65 -2.63 13.04
N ARG A 16 9.17 -1.44 13.35
CA ARG A 16 8.38 -0.19 13.35
C ARG A 16 7.73 0.03 11.98
N GLY A 17 8.41 -0.37 10.91
CA GLY A 17 7.86 -0.34 9.57
C GLY A 17 6.58 -1.17 9.39
N CYS A 18 6.51 -2.35 10.02
CA CYS A 18 5.30 -3.19 9.99
C CYS A 18 4.17 -2.61 10.83
N ASP A 19 4.45 -2.04 12.00
CA ASP A 19 3.43 -1.39 12.85
C ASP A 19 2.67 -0.29 12.11
N ILE A 20 3.42 0.61 11.45
CA ILE A 20 2.84 1.72 10.67
C ILE A 20 2.02 1.18 9.49
N CYS A 21 2.50 0.11 8.85
CA CYS A 21 1.81 -0.51 7.72
C CYS A 21 0.46 -1.10 8.14
N TRP A 22 0.39 -1.78 9.30
CA TRP A 22 -0.85 -2.33 9.85
C TRP A 22 -1.93 -1.28 10.14
N ARG A 23 -1.52 -0.06 10.47
CA ARG A 23 -2.43 1.07 10.73
C ARG A 23 -2.75 1.89 9.47
N GLY A 24 -2.30 1.45 8.30
CA GLY A 24 -2.48 2.14 7.02
C GLY A 24 -1.69 3.45 6.90
N GLY A 25 -0.74 3.73 7.79
CA GLY A 25 0.00 5.00 7.80
C GLY A 25 1.24 5.01 6.89
N LYS A 26 1.46 3.94 6.10
CA LYS A 26 2.64 3.80 5.25
C LYS A 26 2.32 4.15 3.81
N LEU A 27 3.00 5.18 3.31
CA LEU A 27 3.09 5.50 1.89
C LEU A 27 3.91 4.44 1.16
N VAL A 28 3.44 3.95 0.02
CA VAL A 28 4.20 3.06 -0.86
C VAL A 28 4.90 3.90 -1.93
N LEU A 29 6.21 4.11 -1.79
CA LEU A 29 6.99 4.92 -2.73
C LEU A 29 7.75 4.02 -3.71
N PHE A 30 7.22 3.84 -4.91
CA PHE A 30 7.87 3.13 -6.01
C PHE A 30 8.82 4.08 -6.74
N VAL A 31 10.14 3.91 -6.59
CA VAL A 31 11.13 4.91 -7.08
C VAL A 31 11.67 4.66 -8.47
N THR A 32 11.55 3.44 -8.99
CA THR A 32 11.93 3.08 -10.37
C THR A 32 11.38 1.71 -10.70
N GLY A 33 11.14 1.43 -11.98
CA GLY A 33 10.87 0.08 -12.47
C GLY A 33 12.10 -0.67 -12.96
N ALA A 34 13.30 -0.10 -12.92
CA ALA A 34 14.51 -0.80 -13.33
C ALA A 34 14.86 -1.90 -12.32
N CYS A 35 15.10 -3.13 -12.80
CA CYS A 35 15.55 -4.24 -11.97
C CYS A 35 16.41 -5.19 -12.81
N PRO A 36 17.60 -5.63 -12.33
CA PRO A 36 18.41 -6.62 -13.04
C PRO A 36 17.82 -8.04 -12.93
N MET A 37 16.94 -8.28 -11.95
CA MET A 37 16.45 -9.62 -11.60
C MET A 37 15.20 -10.06 -12.37
N TYR A 38 14.63 -9.27 -13.28
CA TYR A 38 13.36 -9.63 -13.93
C TYR A 38 13.38 -10.96 -14.69
N GLY A 39 14.53 -11.35 -15.24
CA GLY A 39 14.69 -12.63 -15.95
C GLY A 39 14.88 -13.84 -15.04
N GLU A 40 15.20 -13.62 -13.77
CA GLU A 40 15.57 -14.66 -12.80
C GLU A 40 14.53 -14.80 -11.68
N CYS A 41 13.79 -13.73 -11.38
CA CYS A 41 12.78 -13.70 -10.33
C CYS A 41 11.45 -14.27 -10.82
N ALA A 42 11.24 -15.56 -10.55
CA ALA A 42 10.06 -16.31 -10.98
C ALA A 42 8.72 -15.86 -10.34
N TYR A 43 8.78 -15.08 -9.26
CA TYR A 43 7.61 -14.67 -8.48
C TYR A 43 7.38 -13.16 -8.46
N CYS A 44 8.10 -12.38 -9.29
CA CYS A 44 7.99 -10.93 -9.33
C CYS A 44 6.54 -10.46 -9.61
N THR A 45 5.99 -9.64 -8.72
CA THR A 45 4.62 -9.11 -8.83
C THR A 45 4.52 -7.79 -9.61
N ILE A 46 5.64 -7.21 -10.02
CA ILE A 46 5.66 -5.94 -10.75
C ILE A 46 5.13 -6.15 -12.16
N SER A 47 4.02 -5.48 -12.47
CA SER A 47 3.37 -5.46 -13.79
C SER A 47 4.30 -4.88 -14.86
N SER A 48 4.16 -5.37 -16.10
CA SER A 48 5.00 -4.97 -17.23
C SER A 48 5.06 -3.46 -17.46
N TRP A 49 3.92 -2.76 -17.31
CA TRP A 49 3.84 -1.31 -17.50
C TRP A 49 4.58 -0.50 -16.42
N ARG A 50 4.83 -1.09 -15.24
CA ARG A 50 5.67 -0.50 -14.18
C ARG A 50 7.16 -0.83 -14.33
N ARG A 51 7.56 -1.74 -15.23
CA ARG A 51 8.98 -2.10 -15.49
C ARG A 51 9.71 -1.09 -16.36
N ARG A 52 9.53 0.20 -16.05
CA ARG A 52 10.15 1.35 -16.71
C ARG A 52 10.49 2.39 -15.64
N ASP A 53 11.32 3.38 -15.97
CA ASP A 53 11.70 4.40 -15.00
C ASP A 53 10.55 5.39 -14.76
N ILE A 54 9.64 5.02 -13.86
CA ILE A 54 8.53 5.83 -13.36
C ILE A 54 8.60 5.87 -11.83
N VAL A 55 8.08 6.96 -11.26
CA VAL A 55 7.93 7.12 -9.83
C VAL A 55 6.44 7.15 -9.49
N MET A 56 6.05 6.44 -8.44
CA MET A 56 4.69 6.48 -7.91
C MET A 56 4.69 6.55 -6.39
N ALA A 57 3.76 7.30 -5.84
CA ALA A 57 3.41 7.32 -4.44
C ALA A 57 1.99 6.75 -4.32
N ASP A 58 1.85 5.59 -3.70
CA ASP A 58 0.63 4.77 -3.74
C ASP A 58 0.16 4.54 -5.20
N GLU A 59 -1.02 5.05 -5.55
CA GLU A 59 -1.60 4.97 -6.90
C GLU A 59 -1.28 6.20 -7.79
N VAL A 60 -0.62 7.22 -7.26
CA VAL A 60 -0.35 8.50 -7.93
C VAL A 60 1.01 8.51 -8.63
N LEU A 61 1.05 9.01 -9.87
CA LEU A 61 2.31 9.30 -10.57
C LEU A 61 3.00 10.53 -9.96
N VAL A 62 4.30 10.41 -9.72
CA VAL A 62 5.10 11.47 -9.10
C VAL A 62 6.04 12.04 -10.14
N GLU A 63 5.81 13.29 -10.54
CA GLU A 63 6.71 14.04 -11.42
C GLU A 63 7.74 14.84 -10.61
N GLY A 64 7.38 15.24 -9.38
CA GLY A 64 8.24 15.98 -8.48
C GLY A 64 7.94 15.78 -6.99
N GLU A 65 8.68 16.51 -6.16
CA GLU A 65 8.58 16.43 -4.69
C GLU A 65 7.22 16.91 -4.16
N GLU A 66 6.58 17.85 -4.87
CA GLU A 66 5.24 18.34 -4.51
C GLU A 66 4.17 17.26 -4.64
N ASP A 67 4.23 16.41 -5.67
CA ASP A 67 3.29 15.28 -5.83
C ASP A 67 3.47 14.26 -4.71
N LEU A 68 4.73 13.96 -4.36
CA LEU A 68 5.06 13.09 -3.25
C LEU A 68 4.49 13.63 -1.93
N LEU A 69 4.68 14.92 -1.65
CA LEU A 69 4.17 15.55 -0.43
C LEU A 69 2.64 15.68 -0.43
N ARG A 70 2.03 15.92 -1.60
CA ARG A 70 0.57 15.92 -1.74
C ARG A 70 0.01 14.57 -1.34
N GLU A 71 0.57 13.49 -1.87
CA GLU A 71 0.13 12.14 -1.54
C GLU A 71 0.39 11.79 -0.08
N ALA A 72 1.58 12.10 0.43
CA ALA A 72 1.93 11.86 1.82
C ALA A 72 0.98 12.60 2.79
N ARG A 73 0.56 13.83 2.47
CA ARG A 73 -0.45 14.57 3.24
C ARG A 73 -1.84 13.97 3.09
N ALA A 74 -2.21 13.55 1.89
CA ALA A 74 -3.52 12.99 1.62
C ALA A 74 -3.78 11.77 2.51
N ILE A 75 -2.81 10.86 2.66
CA ILE A 75 -2.97 9.70 3.55
C ILE A 75 -2.54 9.96 5.02
N ASP A 76 -2.20 11.21 5.38
CA ASP A 76 -1.56 11.57 6.65
C ASP A 76 -0.41 10.61 7.01
N ALA A 77 0.53 10.41 6.08
CA ALA A 77 1.54 9.37 6.19
C ALA A 77 2.40 9.53 7.47
N GLU A 78 2.59 8.42 8.17
CA GLU A 78 3.49 8.29 9.33
C GLU A 78 4.84 7.67 8.93
N GLY A 79 4.92 7.09 7.74
CA GLY A 79 6.15 6.53 7.18
C GLY A 79 6.01 6.15 5.71
N ALA A 80 7.12 5.73 5.10
CA ALA A 80 7.14 5.25 3.72
C ALA A 80 7.88 3.91 3.59
N GLY A 81 7.38 3.04 2.72
CA GLY A 81 8.09 1.88 2.21
C GLY A 81 8.60 2.20 0.82
N VAL A 82 9.90 2.43 0.68
CA VAL A 82 10.55 2.71 -0.59
C VAL A 82 10.80 1.39 -1.31
N THR A 83 10.13 1.21 -2.43
CA THR A 83 10.17 0.02 -3.28
C THR A 83 10.48 0.40 -4.73
N GLY A 84 10.40 -0.54 -5.64
CA GLY A 84 10.68 -0.35 -7.05
C GLY A 84 10.89 -1.69 -7.73
N GLY A 85 11.58 -1.66 -8.85
CA GLY A 85 12.33 -2.80 -9.35
C GLY A 85 13.54 -3.06 -8.43
N GLU A 86 14.49 -2.11 -8.40
CA GLU A 86 15.65 -2.15 -7.50
C GLU A 86 16.10 -0.73 -7.09
N PRO A 87 15.81 -0.27 -5.86
CA PRO A 87 16.16 1.06 -5.40
C PRO A 87 17.67 1.38 -5.39
N THR A 88 18.56 0.40 -5.22
CA THR A 88 20.02 0.61 -5.30
C THR A 88 20.50 1.02 -6.70
N LEU A 89 19.65 0.96 -7.73
CA LEU A 89 19.96 1.51 -9.05
C LEU A 89 19.73 3.03 -9.17
N VAL A 90 19.00 3.62 -8.22
CA VAL A 90 18.67 5.05 -8.17
C VAL A 90 18.88 5.64 -6.77
N PRO A 91 20.05 5.41 -6.13
CA PRO A 91 20.22 5.68 -4.71
C PRO A 91 20.09 7.17 -4.35
N GLU A 92 20.50 8.08 -5.23
CA GLU A 92 20.35 9.54 -5.05
C GLU A 92 18.87 9.97 -5.09
N ARG A 93 18.06 9.29 -5.91
CA ARG A 93 16.61 9.55 -5.97
C ARG A 93 15.93 9.09 -4.68
N VAL A 94 16.31 7.93 -4.17
CA VAL A 94 15.85 7.43 -2.87
C VAL A 94 16.21 8.45 -1.79
N ALA A 95 17.48 8.83 -1.68
CA ALA A 95 17.95 9.79 -0.69
C ALA A 95 17.19 11.11 -0.76
N ARG A 96 17.04 11.70 -1.95
CA ARG A 96 16.30 12.95 -2.14
C ARG A 96 14.86 12.85 -1.63
N PHE A 97 14.11 11.83 -2.02
CA PHE A 97 12.72 11.69 -1.57
C PHE A 97 12.60 11.39 -0.08
N VAL A 98 13.54 10.63 0.49
CA VAL A 98 13.60 10.39 1.93
C VAL A 98 13.85 11.69 2.69
N SER A 99 14.81 12.51 2.25
CA SER A 99 15.08 13.81 2.87
C SER A 99 13.85 14.72 2.82
N VAL A 100 13.16 14.81 1.69
CA VAL A 100 11.92 15.61 1.55
C VAL A 100 10.84 15.16 2.56
N LEU A 101 10.64 13.85 2.72
CA LEU A 101 9.65 13.32 3.66
C LEU A 101 10.04 13.59 5.11
N LYS A 102 11.33 13.47 5.45
CA LYS A 102 11.88 13.74 6.78
C LYS A 102 11.86 15.23 7.13
N GLU A 103 12.07 16.10 6.15
CA GLU A 103 11.94 17.55 6.31
C GLU A 103 10.48 17.96 6.57
N TRP A 104 9.53 17.32 5.88
CA TRP A 104 8.10 17.54 6.10
C TRP A 104 7.64 17.03 7.47
N ARG A 105 8.09 15.84 7.88
CA ARG A 105 7.77 15.24 9.19
C ARG A 105 9.02 14.57 9.78
N SER A 106 9.54 15.12 10.88
CA SER A 106 10.83 14.71 11.44
C SER A 106 10.85 13.30 12.04
N ASP A 107 9.71 12.80 12.54
CA ASP A 107 9.57 11.46 13.11
C ASP A 107 9.11 10.40 12.08
N PHE A 108 9.04 10.78 10.79
CA PHE A 108 8.58 9.93 9.69
C PHE A 108 9.48 8.72 9.50
N HIS A 109 8.93 7.50 9.51
CA HIS A 109 9.74 6.28 9.38
C HIS A 109 9.86 5.83 7.92
N VAL A 110 11.07 5.68 7.40
CA VAL A 110 11.34 5.20 6.04
C VAL A 110 12.07 3.87 6.11
N HIS A 111 11.51 2.86 5.43
CA HIS A 111 12.25 1.65 5.11
C HIS A 111 12.43 1.47 3.61
N VAL A 112 13.52 0.83 3.20
CA VAL A 112 13.85 0.56 1.79
C VAL A 112 13.88 -0.94 1.53
N TYR A 113 13.17 -1.39 0.50
CA TYR A 113 13.29 -2.75 -0.03
C TYR A 113 14.42 -2.81 -1.05
N THR A 114 15.25 -3.84 -1.02
CA THR A 114 16.30 -4.04 -2.03
C THR A 114 16.62 -5.51 -2.22
N ASN A 115 16.89 -5.93 -3.45
CA ASN A 115 17.49 -7.24 -3.74
C ASN A 115 19.01 -7.25 -3.48
N GLY A 116 19.59 -6.12 -3.07
CA GLY A 116 20.97 -5.96 -2.66
C GLY A 116 21.96 -5.81 -3.81
N TRP A 117 21.54 -5.74 -5.08
CA TRP A 117 22.42 -5.75 -6.26
C TRP A 117 23.60 -4.76 -6.20
N ARG A 118 23.34 -3.51 -5.79
CA ARG A 118 24.35 -2.46 -5.57
C ARG A 118 24.28 -1.88 -4.17
N LEU A 119 24.02 -2.73 -3.17
CA LEU A 119 24.10 -2.32 -1.78
C LEU A 119 25.57 -2.35 -1.32
N ASP A 120 26.22 -1.20 -1.35
CA ASP A 120 27.61 -1.00 -0.91
C ASP A 120 27.72 0.18 0.08
N GLU A 121 28.95 0.49 0.49
CA GLU A 121 29.24 1.56 1.46
C GLU A 121 28.75 2.93 1.01
N GLU A 122 28.89 3.26 -0.27
CA GLU A 122 28.47 4.57 -0.79
C GLU A 122 26.95 4.71 -0.73
N VAL A 123 26.23 3.66 -1.12
CA VAL A 123 24.76 3.66 -1.06
C VAL A 123 24.25 3.68 0.39
N ALA A 124 24.84 2.88 1.27
CA ALA A 124 24.43 2.82 2.68
C ALA A 124 24.69 4.14 3.42
N ALA A 125 25.86 4.76 3.20
CA ALA A 125 26.18 6.07 3.76
C ALA A 125 25.18 7.13 3.29
N LEU A 126 24.92 7.19 1.98
CA LEU A 126 23.97 8.12 1.39
C LEU A 126 22.55 7.96 1.96
N TRP A 127 22.08 6.72 2.10
CA TRP A 127 20.76 6.44 2.67
C TRP A 127 20.67 6.76 4.17
N SER A 128 21.72 6.47 4.93
CA SER A 128 21.80 6.83 6.35
C SER A 128 21.78 8.35 6.53
N GLU A 129 22.59 9.09 5.76
CA GLU A 129 22.61 10.56 5.77
C GLU A 129 21.26 11.18 5.39
N ALA A 130 20.54 10.56 4.44
CA ALA A 130 19.20 11.00 4.07
C ALA A 130 18.14 10.72 5.15
N GLY A 131 18.41 9.78 6.06
CA GLY A 131 17.52 9.40 7.16
C GLY A 131 16.72 8.12 6.93
N VAL A 132 17.16 7.21 6.08
CA VAL A 132 16.56 5.86 6.01
C VAL A 132 16.71 5.18 7.38
N ASP A 133 15.61 4.64 7.91
CA ASP A 133 15.61 4.02 9.25
C ASP A 133 15.86 2.50 9.17
N GLU A 134 15.37 1.84 8.11
CA GLU A 134 15.29 0.38 8.02
C GLU A 134 15.55 -0.12 6.59
N VAL A 135 16.35 -1.17 6.40
CA VAL A 135 16.53 -1.84 5.10
C VAL A 135 16.02 -3.28 5.16
N ARG A 136 15.19 -3.65 4.18
CA ARG A 136 14.64 -4.98 3.99
C ARG A 136 15.27 -5.65 2.78
N LEU A 137 16.12 -6.64 3.03
CA LEU A 137 16.76 -7.41 1.98
C LEU A 137 15.80 -8.45 1.39
N HIS A 138 15.75 -8.51 0.07
CA HIS A 138 14.96 -9.45 -0.72
C HIS A 138 15.89 -10.25 -1.64
N SER A 139 16.64 -11.19 -1.09
CA SER A 139 17.60 -11.97 -1.88
C SER A 139 17.70 -13.41 -1.39
N TRP A 140 17.88 -14.33 -2.33
CA TRP A 140 18.22 -15.72 -2.03
C TRP A 140 19.73 -15.96 -2.01
N ASP A 141 20.57 -14.97 -2.30
CA ASP A 141 22.02 -15.11 -2.40
C ASP A 141 22.71 -14.86 -1.05
N ARG A 142 23.50 -15.85 -0.59
CA ARG A 142 24.27 -15.79 0.66
C ARG A 142 25.28 -14.65 0.66
N GLU A 143 25.93 -14.39 -0.47
CA GLU A 143 26.93 -13.32 -0.56
C GLU A 143 26.27 -11.95 -0.43
N VAL A 144 25.04 -11.82 -0.90
CA VAL A 144 24.25 -10.59 -0.79
C VAL A 144 23.74 -10.39 0.64
N TRP A 145 23.41 -11.46 1.37
CA TRP A 145 23.01 -11.36 2.78
C TRP A 145 24.06 -10.64 3.63
N GLU A 146 25.35 -10.87 3.34
CA GLU A 146 26.47 -10.22 4.04
C GLU A 146 26.46 -8.70 3.93
N ARG A 147 25.87 -8.15 2.86
CA ARG A 147 25.81 -6.70 2.63
C ARG A 147 24.96 -5.97 3.68
N LEU A 148 24.12 -6.68 4.42
CA LEU A 148 23.39 -6.09 5.56
C LEU A 148 24.33 -5.62 6.70
N ARG A 149 25.56 -6.15 6.80
CA ARG A 149 26.55 -5.59 7.75
C ARG A 149 26.82 -4.12 7.48
N ILE A 150 26.94 -3.74 6.20
CA ILE A 150 27.17 -2.35 5.79
C ILE A 150 26.03 -1.47 6.30
N VAL A 151 24.77 -1.92 6.13
CA VAL A 151 23.59 -1.19 6.62
C VAL A 151 23.63 -0.99 8.14
N LEU A 152 23.96 -2.06 8.88
CA LEU A 152 24.07 -2.03 10.35
C LEU A 152 25.20 -1.11 10.82
N ASP A 153 26.35 -1.13 10.13
CA ASP A 153 27.51 -0.30 10.44
C ASP A 153 27.22 1.20 10.25
N HIS A 154 26.27 1.54 9.36
CA HIS A 154 25.74 2.90 9.17
C HIS A 154 24.57 3.26 10.10
N GLY A 155 24.27 2.42 11.10
CA GLY A 155 23.31 2.72 12.17
C GLY A 155 21.84 2.54 11.82
N MET A 156 21.53 1.98 10.65
CA MET A 156 20.16 1.66 10.24
C MET A 156 19.72 0.28 10.77
N GLU A 157 18.43 0.09 10.99
CA GLU A 157 17.87 -1.24 11.24
C GLU A 157 17.92 -2.08 9.95
N ALA A 158 18.15 -3.38 10.08
CA ALA A 158 18.21 -4.29 8.95
C ALA A 158 17.43 -5.56 9.22
N GLY A 159 16.83 -6.10 8.17
CA GLY A 159 16.18 -7.40 8.19
C GLY A 159 16.01 -7.95 6.77
N ALA A 160 15.31 -9.08 6.65
CA ALA A 160 14.92 -9.61 5.36
C ALA A 160 13.41 -9.61 5.19
N GLU A 161 12.95 -9.45 3.96
CA GLU A 161 11.56 -9.69 3.58
C GLU A 161 11.51 -10.62 2.36
N MET A 162 11.08 -11.85 2.59
CA MET A 162 11.11 -12.93 1.60
C MET A 162 9.72 -13.54 1.42
N PRO A 163 9.37 -14.07 0.23
CA PRO A 163 8.17 -14.86 0.10
C PRO A 163 8.35 -16.23 0.78
N ALA A 164 7.32 -16.70 1.46
CA ALA A 164 7.24 -18.05 2.00
C ALA A 164 6.94 -19.05 0.88
N ILE A 165 7.96 -19.42 0.11
CA ILE A 165 7.83 -20.34 -1.02
C ILE A 165 7.83 -21.79 -0.51
N PRO A 166 6.80 -22.60 -0.79
CA PRO A 166 6.80 -24.02 -0.44
C PRO A 166 8.04 -24.75 -0.94
N GLY A 167 8.68 -25.53 -0.07
CA GLY A 167 9.93 -26.25 -0.37
C GLY A 167 11.21 -25.41 -0.24
N ARG A 168 11.12 -24.18 0.29
CA ARG A 168 12.28 -23.30 0.59
C ARG A 168 12.49 -23.04 2.09
N GLU A 169 11.84 -23.81 2.96
CA GLU A 169 11.88 -23.68 4.42
C GLU A 169 13.31 -23.66 4.94
N GLU A 170 14.14 -24.63 4.54
CA GLU A 170 15.54 -24.72 5.01
C GLU A 170 16.38 -23.51 4.60
N ARG A 171 16.11 -22.95 3.41
CA ARG A 171 16.81 -21.74 2.94
C ARG A 171 16.40 -20.51 3.74
N LEU A 172 15.13 -20.41 4.11
CA LEU A 172 14.61 -19.32 4.95
C LEU A 172 15.10 -19.43 6.40
N LYS A 173 15.19 -20.66 6.94
CA LYS A 173 15.79 -20.91 8.27
C LYS A 173 17.27 -20.52 8.30
N GLU A 174 18.03 -20.90 7.27
CA GLU A 174 19.44 -20.50 7.12
C GLU A 174 19.58 -18.96 7.07
N LEU A 175 18.71 -18.28 6.33
CA LEU A 175 18.67 -16.82 6.31
C LEU A 175 18.38 -16.25 7.70
N ALA A 176 17.41 -16.81 8.44
CA ALA A 176 17.08 -16.37 9.79
C ALA A 176 18.26 -16.53 10.77
N GLU A 177 18.93 -17.69 10.77
CA GLU A 177 20.16 -17.89 11.56
C GLU A 177 21.24 -16.87 11.19
N ARG A 178 21.37 -16.59 9.89
CA ARG A 178 22.39 -15.64 9.42
C ARG A 178 22.10 -14.23 9.91
N LEU A 179 20.86 -13.77 9.77
CA LEU A 179 20.39 -12.46 10.26
C LEU A 179 20.65 -12.31 11.76
N ASP A 180 20.30 -13.33 12.55
CA ASP A 180 20.54 -13.35 14.00
C ASP A 180 22.03 -13.24 14.34
N SER A 181 22.88 -14.03 13.64
CA SER A 181 24.32 -14.01 13.84
C SER A 181 25.00 -12.68 13.51
N MET A 182 24.35 -11.84 12.69
CA MET A 182 24.84 -10.52 12.29
C MET A 182 24.29 -9.39 13.17
N GLY A 183 23.30 -9.67 14.02
CA GLY A 183 22.60 -8.65 14.81
C GLY A 183 21.52 -7.90 14.01
N ALA A 184 21.02 -8.47 12.91
CA ALA A 184 19.84 -7.93 12.21
C ALA A 184 18.56 -8.14 13.05
N GLY A 185 17.54 -7.31 12.86
CA GLY A 185 16.40 -7.22 13.77
C GLY A 185 15.28 -8.23 13.50
N PHE A 186 15.06 -8.61 12.24
CA PHE A 186 13.85 -9.37 11.87
C PHE A 186 13.94 -10.14 10.55
N ILE A 187 13.03 -11.10 10.42
CA ILE A 187 12.64 -11.72 9.15
C ILE A 187 11.12 -11.58 8.94
N ASN A 188 10.75 -10.97 7.82
CA ASN A 188 9.38 -10.89 7.34
C ASN A 188 9.16 -11.90 6.22
N LEU A 189 8.10 -12.68 6.33
CA LEU A 189 7.68 -13.66 5.36
C LEU A 189 6.37 -13.22 4.75
N ASN A 190 6.36 -12.89 3.46
CA ASN A 190 5.12 -12.62 2.76
C ASN A 190 4.53 -13.93 2.26
N GLU A 191 3.20 -14.05 2.29
CA GLU A 191 2.54 -15.11 1.54
C GLU A 191 2.92 -14.99 0.05
N LEU A 192 3.24 -16.12 -0.56
CA LEU A 192 3.55 -16.17 -1.97
C LEU A 192 2.25 -15.96 -2.76
N GLU A 193 2.27 -15.02 -3.68
CA GLU A 193 1.07 -14.58 -4.40
C GLU A 193 1.19 -14.81 -5.91
N PHE A 194 0.08 -15.22 -6.49
CA PHE A 194 -0.19 -15.08 -7.91
C PHE A 194 -0.51 -13.62 -8.23
N SER A 195 0.11 -13.14 -9.30
CA SER A 195 -0.17 -11.87 -9.96
C SER A 195 -0.22 -12.09 -11.46
N GLU A 196 -0.81 -11.18 -12.21
CA GLU A 196 -0.79 -11.23 -13.68
C GLU A 196 0.64 -11.44 -14.23
N ALA A 197 1.63 -10.82 -13.60
CA ALA A 197 3.03 -10.85 -14.04
C ALA A 197 3.78 -12.16 -13.79
N ASN A 198 3.35 -12.97 -12.82
CA ASN A 198 4.05 -14.21 -12.42
C ASN A 198 3.23 -15.49 -12.59
N ARG A 199 1.94 -15.37 -12.93
CA ARG A 199 0.99 -16.49 -12.85
C ARG A 199 1.39 -17.69 -13.69
N GLU A 200 1.74 -17.46 -14.95
CA GLU A 200 2.17 -18.53 -15.86
C GLU A 200 3.41 -19.26 -15.32
N THR A 201 4.40 -18.49 -14.84
CA THR A 201 5.63 -19.03 -14.27
C THR A 201 5.36 -19.88 -13.03
N LEU A 202 4.59 -19.37 -12.07
CA LEU A 202 4.28 -20.09 -10.84
C LEU A 202 3.46 -21.37 -11.11
N LEU A 203 2.50 -21.33 -12.05
CA LEU A 203 1.74 -22.51 -12.46
C LEU A 203 2.63 -23.56 -13.13
N ALA A 204 3.58 -23.13 -13.96
CA ALA A 204 4.55 -24.01 -14.62
C ALA A 204 5.53 -24.66 -13.62
N MET A 205 5.83 -23.97 -12.52
CA MET A 205 6.61 -24.51 -11.39
C MET A 205 5.81 -25.50 -10.52
N GLY A 206 4.50 -25.67 -10.78
CA GLY A 206 3.64 -26.61 -10.07
C GLY A 206 2.91 -26.02 -8.87
N PHE A 207 3.05 -24.72 -8.61
CA PHE A 207 2.24 -24.06 -7.58
C PHE A 207 0.78 -23.98 -7.99
N ARG A 208 -0.10 -23.87 -6.98
CA ARG A 208 -1.55 -23.77 -7.14
C ARG A 208 -2.11 -22.72 -6.17
N PRO A 209 -3.18 -22.01 -6.55
CA PRO A 209 -3.89 -21.15 -5.62
C PRO A 209 -4.49 -21.98 -4.47
N ARG A 210 -4.73 -21.34 -3.32
CA ARG A 210 -5.51 -21.93 -2.24
C ARG A 210 -6.96 -22.12 -2.68
N GLU A 211 -7.68 -23.04 -2.04
CA GLU A 211 -9.09 -23.30 -2.36
C GLU A 211 -9.99 -22.09 -2.08
N ASP A 212 -9.60 -21.25 -1.12
CA ASP A 212 -10.33 -20.06 -0.67
C ASP A 212 -9.74 -18.74 -1.20
N SER A 213 -8.69 -18.78 -2.01
CA SER A 213 -8.02 -17.59 -2.55
C SER A 213 -7.32 -17.85 -3.88
N GLU A 214 -7.71 -17.11 -4.93
CA GLU A 214 -7.06 -17.14 -6.25
C GLU A 214 -5.68 -16.44 -6.25
N VAL A 215 -5.38 -15.66 -5.21
CA VAL A 215 -4.14 -14.90 -5.08
C VAL A 215 -3.11 -15.67 -4.29
N ALA A 216 -3.48 -16.25 -3.15
CA ALA A 216 -2.53 -16.90 -2.24
C ALA A 216 -2.12 -18.30 -2.73
N VAL A 217 -0.81 -18.61 -2.68
CA VAL A 217 -0.29 -19.94 -3.04
C VAL A 217 -0.52 -20.96 -1.92
N CYS A 218 -1.08 -22.11 -2.28
CA CYS A 218 -1.26 -23.25 -1.39
C CYS A 218 0.08 -23.71 -0.78
N GLY A 219 0.13 -23.90 0.53
CA GLY A 219 1.34 -24.31 1.26
C GLY A 219 2.20 -23.15 1.75
N SER A 220 1.95 -21.91 1.31
CA SER A 220 2.80 -20.76 1.64
C SER A 220 2.73 -20.39 3.12
N ARG A 221 1.52 -20.36 3.70
CA ARG A 221 1.34 -20.10 5.14
C ARG A 221 1.96 -21.19 6.01
N GLU A 222 1.85 -22.46 5.61
CA GLU A 222 2.47 -23.60 6.31
C GLU A 222 4.00 -23.51 6.29
N THR A 223 4.56 -23.11 5.14
CA THR A 223 5.99 -22.81 4.98
C THR A 223 6.40 -21.71 5.96
N ALA A 224 5.66 -20.61 6.01
CA ALA A 224 5.95 -19.50 6.90
C ALA A 224 5.88 -19.92 8.37
N ALA A 225 4.84 -20.66 8.76
CA ALA A 225 4.67 -21.17 10.12
C ALA A 225 5.88 -22.04 10.54
N ALA A 226 6.30 -22.97 9.68
CA ALA A 226 7.45 -23.84 9.96
C ALA A 226 8.77 -23.06 10.12
N VAL A 227 8.96 -21.98 9.35
CA VAL A 227 10.12 -21.09 9.49
C VAL A 227 10.00 -20.26 10.77
N LEU A 228 8.83 -19.73 11.09
CA LEU A 228 8.62 -18.91 12.28
C LEU A 228 8.73 -19.72 13.58
N GLU A 229 8.31 -20.97 13.61
CA GLU A 229 8.58 -21.89 14.72
C GLU A 229 10.08 -22.08 14.95
N PHE A 230 10.86 -22.19 13.87
CA PHE A 230 12.30 -22.24 13.95
C PHE A 230 12.89 -20.92 14.47
N VAL A 231 12.45 -19.77 13.95
CA VAL A 231 12.86 -18.44 14.42
C VAL A 231 12.58 -18.27 15.92
N GLU A 232 11.41 -18.72 16.37
CA GLU A 232 11.04 -18.68 17.79
C GLU A 232 11.97 -19.52 18.66
N ARG A 233 12.39 -20.68 18.18
CA ARG A 233 13.13 -21.65 19.00
C ARG A 233 14.66 -21.45 18.94
N GLU A 234 15.20 -21.05 17.80
CA GLU A 234 16.64 -21.11 17.51
C GLU A 234 17.31 -19.74 17.33
N THR A 235 16.54 -18.63 17.29
CA THR A 235 17.09 -17.29 17.04
C THR A 235 16.61 -16.25 18.05
N GLY A 236 17.27 -15.09 18.13
CA GLY A 236 16.84 -13.92 18.91
C GLY A 236 15.95 -12.92 18.15
N ILE A 237 15.89 -13.00 16.82
CA ILE A 237 15.22 -12.00 15.97
C ILE A 237 13.69 -12.06 16.04
N MET A 238 13.05 -10.97 15.61
CA MET A 238 11.61 -10.91 15.37
C MET A 238 11.25 -11.69 14.10
N GLY A 239 10.08 -12.29 14.09
CA GLY A 239 9.55 -13.00 12.93
C GLY A 239 8.10 -12.59 12.66
N TYR A 240 7.78 -12.30 11.41
CA TYR A 240 6.42 -11.92 11.02
C TYR A 240 6.02 -12.58 9.69
N PHE A 241 4.80 -13.11 9.62
CA PHE A 241 4.17 -13.57 8.39
C PHE A 241 3.06 -12.61 7.99
N CYS A 242 3.13 -12.08 6.76
CA CYS A 242 2.16 -11.19 6.15
C CYS A 242 1.27 -11.97 5.14
N PRO A 243 0.01 -12.27 5.48
CA PRO A 243 -0.94 -12.90 4.57
C PRO A 243 -1.27 -12.00 3.37
N ALA A 244 -1.71 -12.61 2.26
CA ALA A 244 -2.13 -11.87 1.07
C ALA A 244 -3.35 -10.97 1.37
N GLU A 245 -4.30 -11.47 2.18
CA GLU A 245 -5.52 -10.75 2.58
C GLU A 245 -5.21 -9.47 3.38
N GLN A 246 -4.06 -9.42 4.06
CA GLN A 246 -3.62 -8.21 4.78
C GLN A 246 -3.35 -7.04 3.82
N LYS A 247 -2.96 -7.28 2.56
CA LYS A 247 -2.65 -6.20 1.60
C LYS A 247 -3.90 -5.43 1.18
N GLU A 248 -5.01 -6.14 0.99
CA GLU A 248 -6.31 -5.51 0.73
C GLU A 248 -6.74 -4.67 1.94
N TYR A 249 -6.63 -5.23 3.15
CA TYR A 249 -6.89 -4.48 4.39
C TYR A 249 -6.03 -3.22 4.50
N GLN A 250 -4.74 -3.30 4.15
CA GLN A 250 -3.83 -2.14 4.16
C GLN A 250 -4.27 -1.04 3.19
N MET A 251 -4.79 -1.41 2.01
CA MET A 251 -5.36 -0.45 1.05
C MET A 251 -6.57 0.28 1.65
N TRP A 252 -7.52 -0.46 2.21
CA TRP A 252 -8.69 0.12 2.88
C TRP A 252 -8.29 1.04 4.03
N MET A 253 -7.31 0.64 4.85
CA MET A 253 -6.81 1.49 5.92
C MET A 253 -6.16 2.79 5.41
N ARG A 254 -5.44 2.77 4.27
CA ARG A 254 -4.96 4.01 3.63
C ARG A 254 -6.12 4.88 3.15
N TRP A 255 -7.14 4.29 2.53
CA TRP A 255 -8.33 5.01 2.08
C TRP A 255 -9.08 5.69 3.21
N ARG A 256 -9.21 5.03 4.37
CA ARG A 256 -9.80 5.63 5.59
C ARG A 256 -9.05 6.86 6.08
N ARG A 257 -7.73 6.90 5.90
CA ARG A 257 -6.92 8.10 6.20
C ARG A 257 -7.06 9.14 5.09
N ARG A 258 -7.16 8.70 3.84
CA ARG A 258 -7.22 9.55 2.65
C ARG A 258 -8.52 10.33 2.54
N ALA A 259 -9.66 9.65 2.63
CA ALA A 259 -10.98 10.22 2.39
C ALA A 259 -11.23 11.57 3.09
N PRO A 260 -11.03 11.73 4.41
CA PRO A 260 -11.27 13.01 5.07
C PRO A 260 -10.33 14.15 4.63
N ASN A 261 -9.16 13.83 4.09
CA ASN A 261 -8.18 14.82 3.65
C ASN A 261 -8.39 15.27 2.20
N VAL A 262 -9.14 14.48 1.41
CA VAL A 262 -9.34 14.74 -0.03
C VAL A 262 -10.79 15.01 -0.39
N ALA A 263 -11.73 14.84 0.55
CA ALA A 263 -13.15 15.08 0.35
C ALA A 263 -13.39 16.52 -0.11
N GLU A 264 -14.16 16.66 -1.19
CA GLU A 264 -14.72 17.94 -1.60
C GLU A 264 -15.83 18.38 -0.64
N PRO A 265 -16.19 19.67 -0.60
CA PRO A 265 -17.19 20.17 0.33
C PRO A 265 -18.57 19.48 0.25
N TYR A 266 -18.91 18.87 -0.89
CA TYR A 266 -20.17 18.14 -1.10
C TYR A 266 -20.03 16.62 -0.90
N GLU A 267 -18.83 16.11 -0.63
CA GLU A 267 -18.54 14.70 -0.40
C GLU A 267 -18.46 14.40 1.11
N GLU A 268 -18.93 13.23 1.51
CA GLU A 268 -18.84 12.74 2.89
C GLU A 268 -17.97 11.47 2.96
N PRO A 269 -16.92 11.44 3.81
CA PRO A 269 -16.14 10.22 4.05
C PRO A 269 -16.96 9.13 4.76
N THR A 270 -16.89 7.90 4.28
CA THR A 270 -17.54 6.75 4.91
C THR A 270 -16.63 6.06 5.95
N GLU A 271 -17.20 5.17 6.76
CA GLU A 271 -16.41 4.37 7.71
C GLU A 271 -15.38 3.46 7.03
N ASP A 272 -15.66 3.01 5.80
CA ASP A 272 -14.80 2.14 4.99
C ASP A 272 -13.71 2.94 4.23
N GLY A 273 -13.74 4.27 4.31
CA GLY A 273 -12.75 5.15 3.69
C GLY A 273 -13.05 5.49 2.23
N THR A 274 -14.29 5.29 1.78
CA THR A 274 -14.80 5.79 0.51
C THR A 274 -15.36 7.20 0.68
N LEU A 275 -15.79 7.82 -0.41
CA LEU A 275 -16.49 9.11 -0.40
C LEU A 275 -17.89 8.89 -0.97
N ILE A 276 -18.90 9.48 -0.34
CA ILE A 276 -20.28 9.44 -0.82
C ILE A 276 -20.81 10.85 -1.05
N PHE A 277 -21.54 11.03 -2.14
CA PHE A 277 -22.24 12.28 -2.46
C PHE A 277 -23.52 12.02 -3.24
N GLY A 278 -24.38 13.01 -3.29
CA GLY A 278 -25.57 13.00 -4.14
C GLY A 278 -25.29 13.57 -5.51
N ARG A 279 -25.78 12.90 -6.55
CA ARG A 279 -25.70 13.32 -7.95
C ARG A 279 -27.10 13.47 -8.52
N ILE A 280 -27.37 14.63 -9.10
CA ILE A 280 -28.67 14.97 -9.69
C ILE A 280 -28.49 15.29 -11.16
N ARG A 281 -29.29 14.65 -12.02
CA ARG A 281 -29.32 14.87 -13.47
C ARG A 281 -30.71 15.33 -13.91
N GLY A 282 -30.73 16.18 -14.93
CA GLY A 282 -31.97 16.67 -15.50
C GLY A 282 -31.77 17.82 -16.48
N PRO A 283 -32.86 18.53 -16.85
CA PRO A 283 -32.77 19.72 -17.69
C PRO A 283 -31.87 20.78 -17.06
N ARG A 284 -30.95 21.35 -17.84
CA ARG A 284 -29.96 22.32 -17.36
C ARG A 284 -30.58 23.49 -16.58
N SER A 285 -31.68 24.05 -17.08
CA SER A 285 -32.36 25.16 -16.40
C SER A 285 -32.87 24.78 -15.00
N SER A 286 -33.35 23.54 -14.82
CA SER A 286 -33.82 23.05 -13.54
C SER A 286 -32.67 22.80 -12.56
N LEU A 287 -31.53 22.31 -13.05
CA LEU A 287 -30.33 22.14 -12.23
C LEU A 287 -29.73 23.49 -11.81
N GLU A 288 -29.73 24.48 -12.70
CA GLU A 288 -29.24 25.84 -12.40
C GLU A 288 -30.14 26.52 -11.35
N GLU A 289 -31.46 26.43 -11.49
CA GLU A 289 -32.43 26.94 -10.49
C GLU A 289 -32.24 26.28 -9.12
N LEU A 290 -32.17 24.95 -9.08
CA LEU A 290 -31.93 24.21 -7.84
C LEU A 290 -30.57 24.54 -7.22
N ALA A 291 -29.52 24.68 -8.03
CA ALA A 291 -28.19 25.05 -7.54
C ALA A 291 -28.20 26.46 -6.92
N GLU A 292 -28.92 27.42 -7.51
CA GLU A 292 -29.06 28.78 -6.96
C GLU A 292 -29.78 28.75 -5.60
N GLU A 293 -30.86 27.99 -5.48
CA GLU A 293 -31.62 27.84 -4.22
C GLU A 293 -30.79 27.19 -3.11
N LEU A 294 -30.09 26.10 -3.42
CA LEU A 294 -29.23 25.38 -2.46
C LEU A 294 -28.03 26.23 -2.05
N ALA A 295 -27.38 26.92 -3.01
CA ALA A 295 -26.26 27.81 -2.72
C ALA A 295 -26.69 28.99 -1.84
N ALA A 296 -27.88 29.56 -2.05
CA ALA A 296 -28.44 30.61 -1.20
C ALA A 296 -28.66 30.15 0.25
N SER A 297 -28.86 28.85 0.45
CA SER A 297 -28.98 28.20 1.77
C SER A 297 -27.64 27.79 2.38
N GLY A 298 -26.52 28.08 1.70
CA GLY A 298 -25.18 27.74 2.17
C GLY A 298 -24.77 26.28 1.96
N VAL A 299 -25.51 25.53 1.13
CA VAL A 299 -25.16 24.14 0.80
C VAL A 299 -23.91 24.12 -0.07
N PRO A 300 -22.86 23.37 0.31
CA PRO A 300 -21.73 23.14 -0.56
C PRO A 300 -22.15 22.28 -1.74
N LEU A 301 -21.96 22.75 -2.97
CA LEU A 301 -22.36 22.03 -4.18
C LEU A 301 -21.39 22.28 -5.33
N ARG A 302 -21.45 21.42 -6.34
CA ARG A 302 -20.72 21.59 -7.61
C ARG A 302 -21.65 21.28 -8.78
N LEU A 303 -21.74 22.21 -9.73
CA LEU A 303 -22.43 21.99 -11.01
C LEU A 303 -21.36 21.75 -12.08
N GLU A 304 -21.30 20.54 -12.61
CA GLU A 304 -20.29 20.12 -13.59
C GLU A 304 -20.93 19.18 -14.64
N ASP A 305 -20.61 19.39 -15.92
CA ASP A 305 -21.05 18.52 -17.03
C ASP A 305 -22.55 18.15 -17.10
N GLY A 306 -23.42 19.04 -16.60
CA GLY A 306 -24.88 18.78 -16.60
C GLY A 306 -25.34 17.92 -15.42
N GLU A 307 -24.52 17.80 -14.39
CA GLU A 307 -24.80 17.11 -13.14
C GLU A 307 -24.64 18.10 -11.98
N LEU A 308 -25.57 18.06 -11.03
CA LEU A 308 -25.49 18.80 -9.78
C LEU A 308 -25.09 17.84 -8.65
N LEU A 309 -23.93 18.11 -8.05
CA LEU A 309 -23.35 17.33 -6.96
C LEU A 309 -23.61 18.04 -5.63
N VAL A 310 -24.17 17.31 -4.67
CA VAL A 310 -24.63 17.82 -3.38
C VAL A 310 -24.30 16.85 -2.25
N PRO A 311 -24.33 17.28 -0.97
CA PRO A 311 -24.16 16.39 0.16
C PRO A 311 -25.22 15.28 0.16
N PRO A 312 -24.88 14.06 0.65
CA PRO A 312 -25.82 12.95 0.74
C PRO A 312 -27.12 13.31 1.46
N GLU A 313 -27.02 14.01 2.59
CA GLU A 313 -28.17 14.45 3.39
C GLU A 313 -29.10 15.36 2.59
N VAL A 314 -28.54 16.34 1.86
CA VAL A 314 -29.30 17.26 1.02
C VAL A 314 -30.04 16.52 -0.08
N LEU A 315 -29.37 15.56 -0.75
CA LEU A 315 -30.03 14.72 -1.75
C LEU A 315 -31.23 14.00 -1.14
N LEU A 316 -31.04 13.35 0.01
CA LEU A 316 -32.09 12.60 0.71
C LEU A 316 -33.25 13.50 1.13
N GLU A 317 -33.00 14.78 1.42
CA GLU A 317 -34.03 15.76 1.72
C GLU A 317 -34.92 16.06 0.51
N ILE A 318 -34.33 16.31 -0.65
CA ILE A 318 -35.00 16.85 -1.85
C ILE A 318 -35.44 15.79 -2.87
N ILE A 319 -35.04 14.53 -2.72
CA ILE A 319 -35.29 13.43 -3.69
C ILE A 319 -36.78 13.15 -4.02
N GLY A 320 -37.70 13.70 -3.21
CA GLY A 320 -39.14 13.58 -3.38
C GLY A 320 -39.81 14.82 -4.00
N GLU A 321 -39.10 15.94 -4.13
CA GLU A 321 -39.67 17.22 -4.55
C GLU A 321 -39.70 17.38 -6.07
N PHE A 322 -38.82 16.68 -6.77
CA PHE A 322 -38.66 16.81 -8.21
C PHE A 322 -38.92 15.47 -8.92
N ALA A 323 -40.05 15.38 -9.62
CA ALA A 323 -40.42 14.17 -10.36
C ALA A 323 -39.64 14.00 -11.67
N GLU A 324 -39.08 15.09 -12.20
CA GLU A 324 -38.35 15.14 -13.48
C GLU A 324 -36.83 15.09 -13.35
N LEU A 325 -36.29 15.04 -12.13
CA LEU A 325 -34.87 14.90 -11.86
C LEU A 325 -34.53 13.46 -11.48
N GLU A 326 -33.45 12.94 -12.05
CA GLU A 326 -32.85 11.67 -11.66
C GLU A 326 -31.81 11.93 -10.57
N ALA A 327 -31.93 11.22 -9.45
CA ALA A 327 -31.13 11.47 -8.24
C ALA A 327 -30.51 10.18 -7.72
N GLU A 328 -29.19 10.15 -7.56
CA GLU A 328 -28.45 8.95 -7.13
C GLU A 328 -27.51 9.32 -5.99
N LEU A 329 -27.36 8.43 -5.01
CA LEU A 329 -26.17 8.46 -4.15
C LEU A 329 -25.06 7.71 -4.87
N VAL A 330 -23.89 8.32 -4.96
CA VAL A 330 -22.72 7.77 -5.63
C VAL A 330 -21.64 7.59 -4.59
N GLU A 331 -21.09 6.39 -4.52
CA GLU A 331 -19.95 6.06 -3.67
C GLU A 331 -18.72 5.84 -4.55
N VAL A 332 -17.65 6.56 -4.24
CA VAL A 332 -16.41 6.57 -5.03
C VAL A 332 -15.19 6.27 -4.17
N ALA A 333 -14.14 5.75 -4.80
CA ALA A 333 -12.83 5.64 -4.18
C ALA A 333 -12.27 7.04 -3.89
N PRO A 334 -11.52 7.24 -2.79
CA PRO A 334 -10.91 8.53 -2.45
C PRO A 334 -9.69 8.84 -3.33
N THR A 335 -9.59 8.26 -4.52
CA THR A 335 -8.49 8.47 -5.48
C THR A 335 -8.75 9.71 -6.33
N ASP A 336 -7.72 10.19 -7.04
CA ASP A 336 -7.83 11.39 -7.88
C ASP A 336 -8.83 11.23 -9.03
N ASP A 337 -9.04 10.00 -9.51
CA ASP A 337 -10.00 9.67 -10.58
C ASP A 337 -11.43 9.44 -10.08
N ARG A 338 -11.67 9.49 -8.76
CA ARG A 338 -13.00 9.28 -8.13
C ARG A 338 -13.75 8.09 -8.71
N LYS A 339 -13.04 6.95 -8.86
CA LYS A 339 -13.62 5.74 -9.44
C LYS A 339 -14.91 5.34 -8.72
N GLU A 340 -16.01 5.25 -9.46
CA GLU A 340 -17.30 4.78 -8.94
C GLU A 340 -17.20 3.33 -8.46
N LEU A 341 -17.62 3.11 -7.22
CA LEU A 341 -17.69 1.80 -6.57
C LEU A 341 -19.12 1.30 -6.55
N SER A 342 -20.06 2.17 -6.17
CA SER A 342 -21.48 1.87 -6.05
C SER A 342 -22.34 3.07 -6.44
N VAL A 343 -23.50 2.79 -7.03
CA VAL A 343 -24.52 3.80 -7.35
C VAL A 343 -25.86 3.32 -6.80
N TYR A 344 -26.49 4.14 -5.98
CA TYR A 344 -27.77 3.86 -5.34
C TYR A 344 -28.86 4.73 -5.98
N PRO A 345 -29.75 4.15 -6.81
CA PRO A 345 -30.73 4.91 -7.57
C PRO A 345 -31.88 5.44 -6.71
N THR A 346 -32.55 6.46 -7.22
CA THR A 346 -33.66 7.17 -6.56
C THR A 346 -34.72 6.23 -5.99
N ASP A 347 -35.12 5.21 -6.75
CA ASP A 347 -36.17 4.26 -6.37
C ASP A 347 -35.78 3.39 -5.16
N PHE A 348 -34.48 3.14 -4.98
CA PHE A 348 -33.97 2.45 -3.81
C PHE A 348 -34.01 3.39 -2.59
N LEU A 349 -33.53 4.62 -2.73
CA LEU A 349 -33.45 5.62 -1.66
C LEU A 349 -34.83 6.02 -1.12
N ARG A 350 -35.84 6.15 -2.00
CA ARG A 350 -37.23 6.48 -1.62
C ARG A 350 -37.85 5.45 -0.67
N ARG A 351 -37.37 4.20 -0.65
CA ARG A 351 -37.88 3.14 0.24
C ARG A 351 -37.42 3.30 1.69
N PHE A 352 -36.36 4.05 1.95
CA PHE A 352 -35.81 4.29 3.30
C PHE A 352 -36.43 5.51 4.01
N ARG A 353 -37.30 6.25 3.33
CA ARG A 353 -38.14 7.33 3.92
C ARG A 353 -39.50 6.84 4.44
N GLY A 354 -39.77 5.53 4.36
CA GLY A 354 -41.04 4.90 4.73
C GLY A 354 -41.19 4.57 6.20
#